data_AF-A0A815MJ95-F1
#
_entry.id   AF-A0A815MJ95-F1
#
_cell.length_a   1.000
_cell.length_b   1.000
_cell.length_c   1.000
_cell.angle_alpha   90.00
_cell.angle_beta   90.00
_cell.angle_gamma   90.00
#
_symmetry.space_group_name_H-M   'P 1'
#
loop_
_entity.id
_entity.type
_entity.pdbx_description
1 polymer ?
#
loop_
_entity_poly.entity_id
_entity_poly.type
_entity_poly.pdbx_seq_one_letter_code
_entity_poly.pdbx_strand_id
1 'polypeptide(L)'
;MLTASPTHILQTESTDTISHIVLKAPRAHVIESNGDGFGSYIERLINVAHTTYQSFPNLMHTLNDLINFIHKELERTYDKYQFSIIAGNHFDHEQILSSHFALIEHTGIKILIFSSIGCSYKIISTTTTDNINDNLRSLP
;
A
#
# COMPACT_ATOMS: atom_id res chain seq x y z
N MET A 1 -19.82 -51.37 45.69
CA MET A 1 -20.80 -50.83 44.72
C MET A 1 -20.50 -49.35 44.49
N LEU A 2 -20.41 -48.94 43.21
CA LEU A 2 -20.69 -47.61 42.62
C LEU A 2 -19.86 -46.41 43.14
N THR A 3 -18.72 -46.03 42.52
CA THR A 3 -18.50 -45.18 41.31
C THR A 3 -18.95 -43.71 41.41
N ALA A 4 -17.99 -42.77 41.47
CA ALA A 4 -17.94 -41.55 40.65
C ALA A 4 -16.69 -40.68 40.96
N SER A 5 -15.75 -40.57 40.02
CA SER A 5 -15.07 -39.31 39.66
C SER A 5 -15.85 -38.71 38.45
N PRO A 6 -15.66 -37.46 37.97
CA PRO A 6 -14.58 -36.47 38.16
C PRO A 6 -15.12 -35.03 38.38
N THR A 7 -14.30 -33.96 38.37
CA THR A 7 -14.23 -33.04 37.22
C THR A 7 -12.98 -32.16 37.33
N HIS A 8 -12.07 -32.32 36.36
CA HIS A 8 -11.05 -31.34 36.00
C HIS A 8 -11.72 -30.06 35.50
N ILE A 9 -11.47 -28.93 36.15
CA ILE A 9 -11.64 -27.62 35.51
C ILE A 9 -10.25 -27.20 35.06
N LEU A 10 -9.88 -27.60 33.83
CA LEU A 10 -8.76 -26.97 33.14
C LEU A 10 -9.30 -25.62 32.64
N GLN A 11 -9.01 -24.57 33.39
CA GLN A 11 -9.29 -23.19 32.98
C GLN A 11 -8.32 -22.89 31.84
N THR A 12 -8.79 -23.05 30.61
CA THR A 12 -8.04 -22.67 29.41
C THR A 12 -7.96 -21.15 29.39
N GLU A 13 -6.85 -20.61 29.89
CA GLU A 13 -6.39 -19.29 29.50
C GLU A 13 -6.04 -19.36 28.02
N SER A 14 -7.04 -19.13 27.16
CA SER A 14 -6.78 -18.73 25.79
C SER A 14 -6.16 -17.34 25.86
N THR A 15 -4.83 -17.28 25.92
CA THR A 15 -4.07 -16.08 25.62
C THR A 15 -4.29 -15.78 24.14
N ASP A 16 -5.42 -15.15 23.83
CA ASP A 16 -5.54 -14.33 22.64
C ASP A 16 -4.55 -13.19 22.84
N THR A 17 -3.31 -13.42 22.40
CA THR A 17 -2.37 -12.35 22.10
C THR A 17 -3.04 -11.49 21.03
N ILE A 18 -3.85 -10.53 21.47
CA ILE A 18 -4.17 -9.35 20.68
C ILE A 18 -2.81 -8.67 20.51
N SER A 19 -2.11 -9.03 19.45
CA SER A 19 -0.94 -8.31 19.00
C SER A 19 -1.43 -6.89 18.76
N HIS A 20 -1.10 -5.99 19.68
CA HIS A 20 -1.21 -4.57 19.44
C HIS A 20 -0.48 -4.31 18.12
N ILE A 21 -1.23 -4.04 17.06
CA ILE A 21 -0.68 -3.54 15.81
C ILE A 21 -0.15 -2.16 16.15
N VAL A 22 1.08 -2.10 16.65
CA VAL A 22 1.85 -0.88 16.73
C VAL A 22 2.02 -0.47 15.29
N LEU A 23 1.23 0.52 14.85
CA LEU A 23 1.43 1.18 13.58
C LEU A 23 2.86 1.73 13.60
N LYS A 24 3.81 0.99 13.01
CA LYS A 24 5.14 1.50 12.74
C LYS A 24 4.97 2.85 12.03
N ALA A 25 5.91 3.78 12.26
CA ALA A 25 5.88 5.10 11.65
C ALA A 25 5.60 5.00 10.14
N PRO A 26 4.79 5.93 9.58
CA PRO A 26 4.45 5.92 8.15
C PRO A 26 5.73 5.85 7.33
N ARG A 27 5.79 4.89 6.39
CA ARG A 27 6.95 4.66 5.53
C ARG A 27 6.76 5.28 4.15
N ALA A 28 5.51 5.55 3.77
CA ALA A 28 5.19 6.33 2.60
C ALA A 28 5.18 7.81 2.97
N HIS A 29 5.72 8.66 2.09
CA HIS A 29 5.62 10.11 2.23
C HIS A 29 5.43 10.79 0.88
N VAL A 30 4.67 11.87 0.88
CA VAL A 30 4.39 12.66 -0.32
C VAL A 30 5.65 13.44 -0.71
N ILE A 31 6.11 13.26 -1.95
CA ILE A 31 7.18 14.06 -2.57
C ILE A 31 6.56 15.28 -3.26
N GLU A 32 5.52 15.03 -4.04
CA GLU A 32 4.82 16.05 -4.82
C GLU A 32 3.35 15.65 -4.96
N SER A 33 2.43 16.61 -4.96
CA SER A 33 1.03 16.31 -5.28
C SER A 33 0.29 17.56 -5.71
N ASN A 34 -0.79 17.37 -6.45
CA ASN A 34 -1.78 18.40 -6.69
C ASN A 34 -3.17 17.94 -6.22
N GLY A 35 -4.08 18.90 -6.10
CA GLY A 35 -5.42 18.66 -5.56
C GLY A 35 -5.43 18.59 -4.03
N ASP A 36 -6.45 19.19 -3.43
CA ASP A 36 -6.57 19.29 -1.97
C ASP A 36 -6.73 17.89 -1.35
N GLY A 37 -5.66 17.42 -0.69
CA GLY A 37 -5.67 16.17 0.09
C GLY A 37 -5.48 14.89 -0.72
N PHE A 38 -5.32 14.93 -2.05
CA PHE A 38 -5.10 13.73 -2.86
C PHE A 38 -3.80 13.02 -2.47
N GLY A 39 -2.68 13.74 -2.35
CA GLY A 39 -1.39 13.18 -1.92
C GLY A 39 -1.49 12.47 -0.57
N SER A 40 -2.08 13.11 0.43
CA SER A 40 -2.30 12.52 1.76
C SER A 40 -3.21 11.30 1.74
N TYR A 41 -4.21 11.28 0.86
CA TYR A 41 -5.07 10.12 0.68
C TYR A 41 -4.27 8.92 0.14
N ILE A 42 -3.44 9.13 -0.89
CA ILE A 42 -2.58 8.08 -1.45
C ILE A 42 -1.55 7.59 -0.43
N GLU A 43 -0.89 8.51 0.28
CA GLU A 43 0.05 8.17 1.35
C GLU A 43 -0.59 7.24 2.39
N ARG A 44 -1.83 7.55 2.80
CA ARG A 44 -2.58 6.71 3.73
C ARG A 44 -2.87 5.33 3.16
N LEU A 45 -3.28 5.23 1.90
CA LEU A 45 -3.53 3.93 1.25
C LEU A 45 -2.28 3.05 1.23
N ILE A 46 -1.13 3.61 0.88
CA ILE A 46 0.14 2.87 0.84
C ILE A 46 0.54 2.39 2.24
N ASN A 47 0.41 3.26 3.25
CA ASN A 47 0.71 2.89 4.64
C ASN A 47 -0.25 1.80 5.17
N VAL A 48 -1.53 1.83 4.80
CA VAL A 48 -2.51 0.77 5.13
C VAL A 48 -2.15 -0.54 4.45
N ALA A 49 -1.81 -0.52 3.17
CA ALA A 49 -1.38 -1.71 2.43
C ALA A 49 -0.11 -2.31 3.03
N HIS A 50 0.86 -1.48 3.41
CA HIS A 50 2.09 -1.91 4.08
C HIS A 50 1.81 -2.56 5.44
N THR A 51 0.93 -1.95 6.24
CA THR A 51 0.54 -2.51 7.56
C THR A 51 -0.19 -3.84 7.39
N THR A 52 -1.06 -3.93 6.37
CA THR A 52 -1.80 -5.16 6.04
C THR A 52 -0.84 -6.27 5.64
N TYR A 53 0.16 -5.97 4.81
CA TYR A 53 1.22 -6.92 4.46
C TYR A 53 1.98 -7.43 5.70
N GLN A 54 2.42 -6.52 6.57
CA GLN A 54 3.16 -6.90 7.78
C GLN A 54 2.33 -7.78 8.72
N SER A 55 1.03 -7.51 8.82
CA SER A 55 0.11 -8.24 9.70
C SER A 55 -0.34 -9.56 9.09
N PHE A 56 -0.48 -9.61 7.77
CA PHE A 56 -0.97 -10.76 7.01
C PHE A 56 -0.08 -10.97 5.77
N PRO A 57 1.11 -11.59 5.96
CA PRO A 57 2.09 -11.74 4.88
C PRO A 57 1.52 -12.43 3.65
N ASN A 58 0.47 -13.24 3.80
CA ASN A 58 -0.21 -14.02 2.75
C ASN A 58 -1.20 -13.23 1.88
N LEU A 59 -1.43 -11.94 2.16
CA LEU A 59 -2.53 -11.16 1.59
C LEU A 59 -2.08 -10.15 0.51
N MET A 60 -0.84 -9.66 0.60
CA MET A 60 -0.23 -8.77 -0.39
C MET A 60 1.25 -9.10 -0.52
N HIS A 61 1.69 -9.69 -1.63
CA HIS A 61 3.06 -10.20 -1.75
C HIS A 61 3.94 -9.39 -2.71
N THR A 62 3.32 -8.66 -3.63
CA THR A 62 4.00 -8.03 -4.77
C THR A 62 3.66 -6.55 -4.86
N LEU A 63 4.52 -5.78 -5.54
CA LEU A 63 4.18 -4.41 -5.91
C LEU A 63 2.88 -4.37 -6.76
N ASN A 64 2.63 -5.41 -7.55
CA ASN A 64 1.40 -5.53 -8.33
C ASN A 64 0.15 -5.61 -7.43
N ASP A 65 0.23 -6.30 -6.28
CA ASP A 65 -0.87 -6.33 -5.31
C ASP A 65 -1.12 -4.94 -4.73
N LEU A 66 -0.06 -4.19 -4.41
CA LEU A 66 -0.15 -2.80 -3.96
C LEU A 66 -0.84 -1.92 -5.01
N ILE A 67 -0.38 -2.00 -6.26
CA ILE A 67 -0.94 -1.26 -7.39
C ILE A 67 -2.43 -1.60 -7.56
N ASN A 68 -2.79 -2.87 -7.52
CA ASN A 68 -4.18 -3.32 -7.64
C ASN A 68 -5.07 -2.84 -6.49
N PHE A 69 -4.55 -2.84 -5.25
CA PHE A 69 -5.26 -2.30 -4.10
C PHE A 69 -5.52 -0.81 -4.25
N ILE A 70 -4.51 -0.03 -4.64
CA ILE A 70 -4.64 1.42 -4.86
C ILE A 70 -5.64 1.69 -5.99
N HIS A 71 -5.57 0.94 -7.11
CA HIS A 71 -6.53 1.06 -8.21
C HIS A 71 -7.98 0.86 -7.74
N LYS A 72 -8.26 -0.21 -7.00
CA LYS A 72 -9.61 -0.49 -6.49
C LYS A 72 -10.12 0.62 -5.57
N GLU A 73 -9.27 1.13 -4.68
CA GLU A 73 -9.64 2.22 -3.78
C GLU A 73 -9.83 3.56 -4.50
N LEU A 74 -9.09 3.80 -5.59
CA LEU A 74 -9.28 4.95 -6.46
C LEU A 74 -10.58 4.86 -7.26
N GLU A 75 -10.86 3.72 -7.90
CA GLU A 75 -12.11 3.50 -8.64
C GLU A 75 -13.35 3.67 -7.75
N ARG A 76 -13.27 3.23 -6.48
CA ARG A 76 -14.35 3.38 -5.50
C ARG A 76 -14.56 4.84 -5.07
N THR A 77 -13.50 5.63 -4.99
CA THR A 77 -13.54 6.99 -4.42
C THR A 77 -13.71 8.07 -5.49
N TYR A 78 -13.17 7.82 -6.68
CA TYR A 78 -13.08 8.75 -7.80
C TYR A 78 -13.65 8.09 -9.07
N ASP A 79 -14.91 7.66 -9.01
CA ASP A 79 -15.64 6.91 -10.04
C ASP A 79 -15.65 7.53 -11.44
N LYS A 80 -15.44 8.85 -11.53
CA LYS A 80 -15.39 9.61 -12.79
C LYS A 80 -14.00 9.71 -13.42
N TYR A 81 -12.97 9.20 -12.75
CA TYR A 81 -11.58 9.34 -13.17
C TYR A 81 -10.98 7.97 -13.47
N GLN A 82 -10.17 7.91 -14.53
CA GLN A 82 -9.24 6.81 -14.75
C GLN A 82 -7.88 7.23 -14.23
N PHE A 83 -7.15 6.30 -13.60
CA PHE A 83 -5.83 6.58 -13.05
C PHE A 83 -4.77 5.72 -13.72
N SER A 84 -3.59 6.29 -13.89
CA SER A 84 -2.38 5.57 -14.23
C SER A 84 -1.45 5.56 -13.03
N ILE A 85 -0.85 4.40 -12.76
CA ILE A 85 0.11 4.20 -11.68
C ILE A 85 1.41 3.71 -12.28
N ILE A 86 2.50 4.42 -11.99
CA ILE A 86 3.85 4.09 -12.43
C ILE A 86 4.68 3.93 -11.18
N ALA A 87 5.33 2.80 -11.03
CA ALA A 87 6.15 2.53 -9.86
C ALA A 87 7.52 2.02 -10.28
N GLY A 88 8.56 2.54 -9.64
CA GLY A 88 9.94 2.21 -9.97
C GLY A 88 10.93 2.91 -9.05
N ASN A 89 12.17 2.44 -9.08
CA ASN A 89 13.22 2.95 -8.19
C ASN A 89 13.78 4.29 -8.70
N HIS A 90 13.78 4.49 -10.02
CA HIS A 90 14.35 5.66 -10.66
C HIS A 90 13.51 6.08 -11.86
N PHE A 91 12.76 7.16 -11.68
CA PHE A 91 12.18 7.93 -12.76
C PHE A 91 12.06 9.40 -12.35
N ASP A 92 12.06 10.26 -13.37
CA ASP A 92 11.82 11.70 -13.27
C ASP A 92 10.72 12.09 -14.26
N HIS A 93 9.92 13.09 -13.86
CA HIS A 93 8.87 13.69 -14.67
C HIS A 93 9.13 15.20 -14.81
N GLU A 94 8.81 15.76 -15.99
CA GLU A 94 9.00 17.20 -16.24
C GLU A 94 7.75 18.00 -15.88
N GLN A 95 6.60 17.48 -16.28
CA GLN A 95 5.32 18.14 -16.10
C GLN A 95 4.20 17.10 -16.17
N ILE A 96 3.32 17.15 -15.18
CA ILE A 96 2.09 16.35 -15.15
C ILE A 96 0.93 17.30 -14.94
N LEU A 97 0.18 17.54 -16.02
CA LEU A 97 -1.04 18.34 -15.98
C LEU A 97 -2.21 17.39 -15.84
N SER A 98 -2.60 17.14 -14.60
CA SER A 98 -3.69 16.25 -14.23
C SER A 98 -4.55 16.88 -13.15
N SER A 99 -5.83 16.52 -13.09
CA SER A 99 -6.73 16.96 -12.00
C SER A 99 -6.35 16.38 -10.63
N HIS A 100 -5.73 15.19 -10.65
CA HIS A 100 -5.27 14.47 -9.48
C HIS A 100 -3.89 13.90 -9.80
N PHE A 101 -2.91 14.21 -8.97
CA PHE A 101 -1.53 13.76 -9.15
C PHE A 101 -0.85 13.68 -7.79
N ALA A 102 -0.11 12.59 -7.59
CA ALA A 102 0.74 12.38 -6.45
C ALA A 102 1.99 11.58 -6.84
N LEU A 103 3.15 12.08 -6.44
CA LEU A 103 4.39 11.34 -6.38
C LEU A 103 4.68 11.03 -4.91
N ILE A 104 4.72 9.74 -4.59
CA ILE A 104 4.97 9.21 -3.24
C ILE A 104 6.25 8.39 -3.25
N GLU A 105 7.06 8.50 -2.22
CA GLU A 105 8.17 7.57 -1.98
C GLU A 105 7.80 6.60 -0.86
N HIS A 106 8.00 5.30 -1.09
CA HIS A 106 7.78 4.23 -0.13
C HIS A 106 8.89 3.20 -0.21
N THR A 107 9.66 3.06 0.87
CA THR A 107 10.74 2.04 0.97
C THR A 107 11.75 2.07 -0.19
N GLY A 108 12.07 3.26 -0.71
CA GLY A 108 13.01 3.43 -1.83
C GLY A 108 12.41 3.21 -3.22
N ILE A 109 11.11 2.96 -3.31
CA ILE A 109 10.35 2.94 -4.56
C ILE A 109 9.59 4.25 -4.67
N LYS A 110 9.69 4.91 -5.82
CA LYS A 110 8.81 6.02 -6.17
C LYS A 110 7.55 5.47 -6.82
N ILE A 111 6.41 6.02 -6.43
CA ILE A 111 5.08 5.67 -6.94
C ILE A 111 4.44 6.95 -7.43
N LEU A 112 4.26 7.05 -8.74
CA LEU A 112 3.60 8.13 -9.43
C LEU A 112 2.18 7.72 -9.78
N ILE A 113 1.21 8.50 -9.33
CA ILE A 113 -0.22 8.28 -9.59
C ILE A 113 -0.80 9.56 -10.17
N PHE A 114 -1.54 9.44 -11.27
CA PHE A 114 -2.22 10.59 -11.87
C PHE A 114 -3.52 10.19 -12.58
N SER A 115 -4.50 11.09 -12.62
CA SER A 115 -5.70 10.90 -13.43
C SER A 115 -5.36 11.04 -14.92
N SER A 116 -5.81 10.11 -15.75
CA SER A 116 -5.39 9.97 -17.15
C SER A 116 -6.30 10.70 -18.14
N ILE A 117 -7.55 10.99 -17.75
CA ILE A 117 -8.51 11.70 -18.61
C ILE A 117 -8.09 13.17 -18.74
N GLY A 118 -7.86 13.63 -19.98
CA GLY A 118 -7.41 15.00 -20.25
C GLY A 118 -5.99 15.31 -19.77
N CYS A 119 -5.22 14.28 -19.41
CA CYS A 119 -3.86 14.45 -18.90
C CYS A 119 -2.85 14.64 -20.02
N SER A 120 -1.94 15.58 -19.85
CA SER A 120 -0.69 15.65 -20.61
C SER A 120 0.46 15.39 -19.64
N TYR A 121 1.27 14.37 -19.93
CA TYR A 121 2.41 13.99 -19.09
C TYR A 121 3.64 13.71 -19.94
N LYS A 122 4.82 14.05 -19.42
CA LYS A 122 6.11 13.72 -20.01
C LYS A 122 7.03 13.07 -18.98
N ILE A 123 7.33 11.79 -19.22
CA ILE A 123 8.30 11.02 -18.44
C ILE A 123 9.63 11.08 -19.17
N ILE A 124 10.68 11.53 -18.49
CA ILE A 124 11.99 11.80 -19.11
C ILE A 124 12.85 10.53 -19.12
N SER A 125 12.72 9.68 -18.10
CA SER A 125 13.46 8.43 -18.00
C SER A 125 12.75 7.44 -17.10
N THR A 126 12.63 6.20 -17.55
CA THR A 126 12.26 5.05 -16.72
C THR A 126 13.41 4.06 -16.77
N THR A 127 14.12 3.86 -15.66
CA THR A 127 14.93 2.64 -15.51
C THR A 127 14.03 1.56 -14.95
N THR A 128 13.22 0.97 -15.83
CA THR A 128 12.48 -0.26 -15.50
C THR A 128 13.53 -1.34 -15.29
N THR A 129 13.84 -1.64 -14.03
CA THR A 129 14.62 -2.84 -13.74
C THR A 129 13.60 -3.98 -13.74
N ASP A 130 13.72 -4.90 -14.70
CA ASP A 130 12.80 -6.01 -15.00
C ASP A 130 12.65 -7.08 -13.89
N ASN A 131 12.73 -6.71 -12.61
CA ASN A 131 12.42 -7.60 -11.49
C ASN A 131 11.83 -6.82 -10.30
N ILE A 132 10.67 -6.20 -10.52
CA ILE A 132 9.96 -5.45 -9.47
C ILE A 132 9.14 -6.38 -8.55
N ASN A 133 9.06 -7.68 -8.85
CA ASN A 133 8.31 -8.65 -8.05
C ASN A 133 8.91 -8.97 -6.67
N ASP A 134 10.19 -8.64 -6.41
CA ASP A 134 10.88 -9.05 -5.17
C ASP A 134 11.14 -7.91 -4.17
N ASN A 135 10.83 -6.65 -4.48
CA ASN A 135 11.21 -5.52 -3.61
C ASN A 135 10.34 -5.34 -2.34
N LEU A 136 9.20 -6.04 -2.22
CA LEU A 136 8.52 -6.12 -0.92
C LEU A 136 9.04 -7.27 -0.04
N ARG A 137 9.65 -8.31 -0.63
CA ARG A 137 10.12 -9.51 0.09
C ARG A 137 11.44 -9.29 0.85
N SER A 138 12.24 -8.29 0.48
CA SER A 138 13.56 -8.02 1.06
C SER A 138 13.54 -7.06 2.25
N LEU A 139 12.37 -6.64 2.72
CA LEU A 139 12.23 -5.71 3.82
C LEU A 139 12.21 -6.44 5.17
N PRO A 140 13.04 -6.04 6.15
CA PRO A 140 13.05 -6.62 7.50
C PRO A 140 11.80 -6.27 8.32
#